data_AF-A0A498H5A4-F1
#
_entry.id   AF-A0A498H5A4-F1
#
_cell.length_a   1.000
_cell.length_b   1.000
_cell.length_c   1.000
_cell.angle_alpha   90.00
_cell.angle_beta   90.00
_cell.angle_gamma   90.00
#
_symmetry.space_group_name_H-M   'P 1'
#
loop_
_entity.id
_entity.type
_entity.pdbx_description
1 polymer ?
#
loop_
_entity_poly.entity_id
_entity_poly.type
_entity_poly.pdbx_seq_one_letter_code
_entity_poly.pdbx_strand_id
1 'polypeptide(L)'
;MTDPQIERKLIEIMRIINESDRPVGARIIADELRNRGYNLGERAVRYHLRILDERGFTEKHGYTGRSITLRGKEELEEALIGDRLDFVITRIEDLIYRTDYDPVTKQGNVIVNVSYVDKDDFEKTADLMRSAVNYSISPRVGIFEEDSEDIFVSPGKVGIATVCSITFDGVLLRHGIPVKPNFGGILAVENNEPVVFKDLISYRGTSIDPIKIFLMRQSTLVTGLLQSGSGTILANMRSIPQSAAGDARLLFQQLHESDIGGLLAMDNESGNVLGAPVDVGMSGIVVSVGVNALAVVEEYGIDVTTRPVSMIMDYGTMKTL
;
A
#
# COMPACT_ATOMS: atom_id res chain seq x y z
N MET A 1 32.25 2.82 -10.32
CA MET A 1 30.88 2.35 -10.52
C MET A 1 30.87 0.84 -10.38
N THR A 2 30.27 0.31 -9.31
CA THR A 2 30.08 -1.13 -9.15
C THR A 2 29.02 -1.61 -10.14
N ASP A 3 29.18 -2.82 -10.68
CA ASP A 3 28.18 -3.46 -11.54
C ASP A 3 26.87 -3.69 -10.75
N PRO A 4 25.71 -3.20 -11.23
CA PRO A 4 24.41 -3.37 -10.57
C PRO A 4 24.05 -4.83 -10.26
N GLN A 5 24.52 -5.80 -11.05
CA GLN A 5 24.31 -7.21 -10.76
C GLN A 5 25.13 -7.71 -9.58
N ILE A 6 26.31 -7.12 -9.34
CA ILE A 6 27.15 -7.44 -8.19
C ILE A 6 26.51 -6.88 -6.91
N GLU A 7 25.93 -5.70 -6.98
CA GLU A 7 25.29 -5.04 -5.84
C GLU A 7 24.07 -5.82 -5.33
N ARG A 8 23.17 -6.25 -6.22
CA ARG A 8 22.05 -7.15 -5.87
C ARG A 8 22.50 -8.44 -5.19
N LYS A 9 23.60 -9.04 -5.66
CA LYS A 9 24.16 -10.27 -5.05
C LYS A 9 24.72 -10.01 -3.65
N LEU A 10 25.32 -8.84 -3.42
CA LEU A 10 25.84 -8.45 -2.10
C LEU A 10 24.71 -8.25 -1.09
N ILE A 11 23.62 -7.58 -1.49
CA ILE A 11 22.43 -7.37 -0.65
C ILE A 11 21.81 -8.71 -0.24
N GLU A 12 21.60 -9.62 -1.21
CA GLU A 12 20.97 -10.90 -0.90
C GLU A 12 21.84 -11.78 0.01
N ILE A 13 23.16 -11.74 -0.15
CA ILE A 13 24.09 -12.41 0.79
C ILE A 13 23.94 -11.82 2.19
N MET A 14 23.85 -10.50 2.33
CA MET A 14 23.64 -9.86 3.63
C MET A 14 22.30 -10.23 4.26
N ARG A 15 21.21 -10.37 3.47
CA ARG A 15 19.91 -10.84 3.97
C ARG A 15 20.01 -12.23 4.59
N ILE A 16 20.60 -13.18 3.86
CA ILE A 16 20.79 -14.56 4.32
C ILE A 16 21.61 -14.60 5.63
N ILE A 17 22.61 -13.73 5.77
CA ILE A 17 23.41 -13.64 7.00
C ILE A 17 22.58 -13.04 8.15
N ASN A 18 21.77 -12.01 7.88
CA ASN A 18 20.95 -11.34 8.88
C ASN A 18 19.79 -12.20 9.41
N GLU A 19 19.21 -13.05 8.56
CA GLU A 19 18.14 -13.98 8.92
C GLU A 19 18.62 -15.19 9.73
N SER A 20 19.94 -15.37 9.89
CA SER A 20 20.52 -16.47 10.65
C SER A 20 20.93 -16.05 12.06
N ASP A 21 20.48 -16.80 13.06
CA ASP A 21 20.83 -16.59 14.49
C ASP A 21 22.30 -16.96 14.83
N ARG A 22 23.05 -17.48 13.85
CA ARG A 22 24.45 -17.90 14.01
C ARG A 22 25.30 -17.50 12.81
N PRO A 23 26.63 -17.40 12.96
CA PRO A 23 27.52 -17.17 11.83
C PRO A 23 27.32 -18.21 10.72
N VAL A 24 27.21 -17.75 9.48
CA VAL A 24 26.95 -18.61 8.31
C VAL A 24 28.14 -18.67 7.36
N GLY A 25 28.43 -19.90 6.90
CA GLY A 25 29.51 -20.18 5.95
C GLY A 25 29.08 -20.02 4.50
N ALA A 26 30.06 -19.85 3.61
CA ALA A 26 29.84 -19.63 2.17
C ALA A 26 29.06 -20.77 1.48
N ARG A 27 29.16 -22.01 1.99
CA ARG A 27 28.39 -23.15 1.47
C ARG A 27 26.89 -22.98 1.72
N ILE A 28 26.52 -22.68 2.97
CA ILE A 28 25.10 -22.46 3.36
C ILE A 28 24.53 -21.28 2.58
N ILE A 29 25.28 -20.19 2.48
CA ILE A 29 24.87 -19.01 1.72
C ILE A 29 24.69 -19.34 0.23
N ALA A 30 25.57 -20.14 -0.37
CA ALA A 30 25.44 -20.55 -1.77
C ALA A 30 24.22 -21.47 -1.98
N ASP A 31 23.91 -22.34 -1.03
CA ASP A 31 22.74 -23.22 -1.08
C ASP A 31 21.45 -22.39 -1.00
N GLU A 32 21.40 -21.43 -0.09
CA GLU A 32 20.27 -20.54 0.12
C GLU A 32 20.05 -19.57 -1.05
N LEU A 33 21.12 -19.00 -1.61
CA LEU A 33 21.06 -18.18 -2.82
C LEU A 33 20.45 -18.96 -3.99
N ARG A 34 20.79 -20.25 -4.15
CA ARG A 34 20.18 -21.08 -5.20
C ARG A 34 18.69 -21.30 -4.98
N ASN A 35 18.24 -21.47 -3.73
CA ASN A 35 16.82 -21.55 -3.41
C ASN A 35 16.08 -20.25 -3.76
N ARG A 36 16.77 -19.10 -3.68
CA ARG A 36 16.25 -17.77 -4.03
C ARG A 36 16.44 -17.39 -5.50
N GLY A 37 16.80 -18.33 -6.36
CA GLY A 37 16.94 -18.12 -7.81
C GLY A 37 18.28 -17.54 -8.28
N TYR A 38 19.27 -17.39 -7.39
CA TYR A 38 20.61 -16.93 -7.74
C TYR A 38 21.55 -18.11 -8.02
N ASN A 39 22.07 -18.20 -9.24
CA ASN A 39 23.03 -19.25 -9.60
C ASN A 39 24.48 -18.84 -9.23
N LEU A 40 24.81 -18.90 -7.94
CA LEU A 40 26.17 -18.66 -7.41
C LEU A 40 26.75 -19.89 -6.73
N GLY A 41 27.97 -20.27 -7.14
CA GLY A 41 28.76 -21.29 -6.45
C GLY A 41 29.51 -20.75 -5.23
N GLU A 42 29.89 -21.63 -4.32
CA GLU A 42 30.57 -21.30 -3.05
C GLU A 42 31.84 -20.43 -3.23
N ARG A 43 32.61 -20.64 -4.31
CA ARG A 43 33.80 -19.83 -4.63
C ARG A 43 33.43 -18.37 -4.93
N ALA A 44 32.33 -18.13 -5.65
CA ALA A 44 31.83 -16.79 -5.95
C ALA A 44 31.27 -16.12 -4.70
N VAL A 45 30.55 -16.88 -3.85
CA VAL A 45 30.10 -16.38 -2.55
C VAL A 45 31.27 -15.96 -1.66
N ARG A 46 32.36 -16.75 -1.60
CA ARG A 46 33.60 -16.34 -0.89
C ARG A 46 34.24 -15.07 -1.43
N TYR A 47 34.05 -14.76 -2.71
CA TYR A 47 34.53 -13.50 -3.28
C TYR A 47 33.67 -12.33 -2.79
N HIS A 48 32.34 -12.44 -2.86
CA HIS A 48 31.43 -11.43 -2.35
C HIS A 48 31.55 -11.19 -0.85
N LEU A 49 31.73 -12.25 -0.05
CA LEU A 49 31.96 -12.13 1.39
C LEU A 49 33.22 -11.32 1.71
N ARG A 50 34.30 -11.44 0.91
CA ARG A 50 35.49 -10.59 1.10
C ARG A 50 35.19 -9.12 0.86
N ILE A 51 34.38 -8.81 -0.15
CA ILE A 51 33.94 -7.44 -0.43
C ILE A 51 33.10 -6.90 0.74
N LEU A 52 32.20 -7.71 1.30
CA LEU A 52 31.38 -7.31 2.45
C LEU A 52 32.23 -7.11 3.72
N ASP A 53 33.23 -7.97 3.95
CA ASP A 53 34.20 -7.84 5.03
C ASP A 53 35.02 -6.54 4.87
N GLU A 54 35.53 -6.25 3.67
CA GLU A 54 36.29 -5.03 3.34
C GLU A 54 35.45 -3.75 3.49
N ARG A 55 34.15 -3.82 3.23
CA ARG A 55 33.21 -2.70 3.42
C ARG A 55 32.75 -2.54 4.88
N GLY A 56 33.06 -3.51 5.75
CA GLY A 56 32.66 -3.51 7.15
C GLY A 56 31.19 -3.85 7.39
N PHE A 57 30.53 -4.50 6.42
CA PHE A 57 29.13 -4.93 6.53
C PHE A 57 28.97 -6.32 7.16
N THR A 58 30.01 -7.16 7.05
CA THR A 58 30.07 -8.47 7.69
C THR A 58 31.32 -8.60 8.53
N GLU A 59 31.22 -9.43 9.58
CA GLU A 59 32.33 -9.78 10.46
C GLU A 59 32.62 -11.27 10.38
N LYS A 60 33.89 -11.63 10.25
CA LYS A 60 34.35 -13.01 10.05
C LYS A 60 34.71 -13.69 11.38
N HIS A 61 34.05 -14.81 11.67
CA HIS A 61 34.27 -15.64 12.86
C HIS A 61 35.09 -16.90 12.54
N GLY A 62 36.25 -16.75 11.90
CA GLY A 62 37.10 -17.90 11.54
C GLY A 62 36.41 -18.89 10.59
N TYR A 63 36.30 -20.16 11.00
CA TYR A 63 35.66 -21.22 10.21
C TYR A 63 34.13 -21.32 10.41
N THR A 64 33.56 -20.67 11.43
CA THR A 64 32.13 -20.79 11.73
C THR A 64 31.27 -20.00 10.76
N GLY A 65 31.78 -18.89 10.19
CA GLY A 65 31.06 -18.13 9.17
C GLY A 65 31.23 -16.63 9.32
N ARG A 66 30.22 -15.89 8.85
CA ARG A 66 30.09 -14.43 9.03
C ARG A 66 28.81 -14.11 9.78
N SER A 67 28.87 -13.05 10.59
CA SER A 67 27.69 -12.34 11.09
C SER A 67 27.59 -10.97 10.41
N ILE A 68 26.39 -10.40 10.41
CA ILE A 68 26.18 -9.03 9.92
C ILE A 68 26.58 -8.04 11.03
N THR A 69 27.22 -6.93 10.66
CA THR A 69 27.56 -5.84 11.58
C THR A 69 26.38 -4.88 11.74
N LEU A 70 26.44 -3.95 12.70
CA LEU A 70 25.43 -2.89 12.82
C LEU A 70 25.35 -2.04 11.53
N ARG A 71 26.50 -1.64 11.00
CA ARG A 71 26.61 -0.93 9.72
C ARG A 71 26.08 -1.75 8.54
N GLY A 72 26.27 -3.07 8.56
CA GLY A 72 25.69 -3.97 7.57
C GLY A 72 24.16 -4.03 7.67
N LYS A 73 23.58 -3.94 8.88
CA LYS A 73 22.13 -3.85 9.07
C LYS A 73 21.57 -2.52 8.58
N GLU A 74 22.24 -1.41 8.87
CA GLU A 74 21.89 -0.08 8.36
C GLU A 74 21.93 -0.04 6.83
N GLU A 75 23.02 -0.56 6.23
CA GLU A 75 23.14 -0.70 4.77
C GLU A 75 22.04 -1.61 4.20
N LEU A 76 21.71 -2.72 4.86
CA LEU A 76 20.63 -3.60 4.44
C LEU A 76 19.29 -2.84 4.45
N GLU A 77 19.01 -2.07 5.50
CA GLU A 77 17.82 -1.22 5.61
C GLU A 77 17.75 -0.14 4.52
N GLU A 78 18.88 0.49 4.17
CA GLU A 78 18.98 1.48 3.09
C GLU A 78 18.87 0.86 1.69
N ALA A 79 19.58 -0.24 1.43
CA ALA A 79 19.54 -0.95 0.16
C ALA A 79 18.16 -1.56 -0.12
N LEU A 80 17.45 -1.96 0.95
CA LEU A 80 16.05 -2.34 0.89
C LEU A 80 15.15 -1.21 0.39
N ILE A 81 15.52 0.07 0.44
CA ILE A 81 14.68 1.19 -0.02
C ILE A 81 14.54 1.18 -1.55
N GLY A 82 15.61 0.85 -2.30
CA GLY A 82 15.61 0.76 -3.76
C GLY A 82 14.91 -0.51 -4.28
N ASP A 83 15.23 -1.68 -3.72
CA ASP A 83 14.56 -2.95 -4.05
C ASP A 83 13.10 -2.98 -3.55
N ARG A 84 12.74 -2.21 -2.50
CA ARG A 84 11.33 -2.03 -2.08
C ARG A 84 10.51 -1.36 -3.17
N LEU A 85 11.06 -0.45 -3.97
CA LEU A 85 10.27 0.24 -4.99
C LEU A 85 9.79 -0.76 -6.07
N ASP A 86 10.72 -1.53 -6.63
CA ASP A 86 10.40 -2.56 -7.64
C ASP A 86 9.53 -3.68 -7.03
N PHE A 87 9.80 -4.10 -5.79
CA PHE A 87 9.01 -5.13 -5.11
C PHE A 87 7.59 -4.67 -4.75
N VAL A 88 7.43 -3.43 -4.26
CA VAL A 88 6.11 -2.86 -3.93
C VAL A 88 5.30 -2.61 -5.20
N ILE A 89 5.92 -2.09 -6.27
CA ILE A 89 5.24 -1.92 -7.55
C ILE A 89 4.82 -3.27 -8.12
N THR A 90 5.73 -4.26 -8.16
CA THR A 90 5.41 -5.62 -8.64
C THR A 90 4.28 -6.25 -7.82
N ARG A 91 4.29 -6.06 -6.49
CA ARG A 91 3.21 -6.52 -5.61
C ARG A 91 1.89 -5.81 -5.89
N ILE A 92 1.90 -4.49 -6.11
CA ILE A 92 0.71 -3.73 -6.48
C ILE A 92 0.16 -4.24 -7.81
N GLU A 93 1.03 -4.45 -8.82
CA GLU A 93 0.63 -5.01 -10.11
C GLU A 93 0.05 -6.42 -10.00
N ASP A 94 0.61 -7.29 -9.15
CA ASP A 94 0.04 -8.61 -8.83
C ASP A 94 -1.35 -8.49 -8.19
N LEU A 95 -1.52 -7.58 -7.22
CA LEU A 95 -2.82 -7.35 -6.57
C LEU A 95 -3.86 -6.81 -7.56
N ILE A 96 -3.48 -5.86 -8.42
CA ILE A 96 -4.33 -5.34 -9.51
C ILE A 96 -4.75 -6.50 -10.42
N TYR A 97 -3.79 -7.33 -10.84
CA TYR A 97 -4.05 -8.47 -11.71
C TYR A 97 -5.01 -9.50 -11.07
N ARG A 98 -4.88 -9.75 -9.77
CA ARG A 98 -5.72 -10.69 -9.01
C ARG A 98 -7.09 -10.13 -8.60
N THR A 99 -7.34 -8.85 -8.82
CA THR A 99 -8.63 -8.22 -8.55
C THR A 99 -9.63 -8.66 -9.62
N ASP A 100 -10.73 -9.28 -9.20
CA ASP A 100 -11.74 -9.81 -10.11
C ASP A 100 -13.18 -9.49 -9.67
N TYR A 101 -13.34 -8.45 -8.86
CA TYR A 101 -14.65 -7.91 -8.53
C TYR A 101 -15.42 -7.46 -9.78
N ASP A 102 -16.68 -7.87 -9.86
CA ASP A 102 -17.64 -7.49 -10.90
C ASP A 102 -18.81 -6.72 -10.26
N PRO A 103 -18.98 -5.43 -10.56
CA PRO A 103 -20.03 -4.61 -9.95
C PRO A 103 -21.45 -5.01 -10.38
N VAL A 104 -21.62 -5.74 -11.50
CA VAL A 104 -22.93 -6.21 -11.96
C VAL A 104 -23.39 -7.40 -11.13
N THR A 105 -22.51 -8.39 -10.94
CA THR A 105 -22.82 -9.58 -10.13
C THR A 105 -22.62 -9.37 -8.63
N LYS A 106 -21.93 -8.29 -8.23
CA LYS A 106 -21.55 -7.95 -6.86
C LYS A 106 -20.69 -9.03 -6.19
N GLN A 107 -19.85 -9.70 -6.98
CA GLN A 107 -19.01 -10.82 -6.55
C GLN A 107 -17.57 -10.64 -7.02
N GLY A 108 -16.67 -11.31 -6.31
CA GLY A 108 -15.24 -11.34 -6.63
C GLY A 108 -14.40 -10.65 -5.58
N ASN A 109 -13.12 -10.59 -5.91
CA ASN A 109 -12.03 -10.23 -5.03
C ASN A 109 -11.70 -8.75 -5.15
N VAL A 110 -11.52 -8.10 -4.00
CA VAL A 110 -11.08 -6.72 -3.87
C VAL A 110 -9.75 -6.65 -3.14
N ILE A 111 -9.03 -5.53 -3.28
CA ILE A 111 -7.81 -5.27 -2.52
C ILE A 111 -8.20 -4.54 -1.23
N VAL A 112 -7.64 -4.95 -0.10
CA VAL A 112 -7.92 -4.35 1.20
C VAL A 112 -6.64 -3.82 1.88
N ASN A 113 -6.81 -2.74 2.66
CA ASN A 113 -5.86 -2.29 3.66
C ASN A 113 -6.26 -2.90 5.01
N VAL A 114 -5.30 -3.29 5.83
CA VAL A 114 -5.58 -3.80 7.17
C VAL A 114 -5.09 -2.81 8.22
N SER A 115 -5.98 -2.42 9.11
CA SER A 115 -5.68 -1.58 10.27
C SER A 115 -5.89 -2.40 11.55
N TYR A 116 -5.09 -2.15 12.57
CA TYR A 116 -5.15 -2.84 13.85
C TYR A 116 -5.54 -1.86 14.95
N VAL A 117 -6.50 -2.25 15.78
CA VAL A 117 -7.01 -1.49 16.93
C VAL A 117 -7.06 -2.35 18.17
N ASP A 118 -7.06 -1.75 19.36
CA ASP A 118 -7.33 -2.50 20.60
C ASP A 118 -8.73 -3.09 20.60
N LYS A 119 -8.83 -4.34 21.06
CA LYS A 119 -10.10 -5.06 21.10
C LYS A 119 -11.14 -4.36 21.97
N ASP A 120 -10.70 -3.72 23.04
CA ASP A 120 -11.56 -2.95 23.95
C ASP A 120 -12.16 -1.69 23.30
N ASP A 121 -11.51 -1.16 22.25
CA ASP A 121 -11.96 0.02 21.51
C ASP A 121 -12.77 -0.34 20.24
N PHE A 122 -13.01 -1.62 19.96
CA PHE A 122 -13.61 -2.08 18.70
C PHE A 122 -15.01 -1.50 18.44
N GLU A 123 -15.92 -1.55 19.40
CA GLU A 123 -17.29 -1.03 19.22
C GLU A 123 -17.30 0.47 18.93
N LYS A 124 -16.50 1.23 19.69
CA LYS A 124 -16.34 2.67 19.47
C LYS A 124 -15.70 2.96 18.11
N THR A 125 -14.73 2.14 17.70
CA THR A 125 -14.11 2.20 16.38
C THR A 125 -15.14 1.98 15.28
N ALA A 126 -15.98 0.95 15.39
CA ALA A 126 -17.04 0.64 14.43
C ALA A 126 -18.05 1.80 14.29
N ASP A 127 -18.47 2.41 15.40
CA ASP A 127 -19.38 3.57 15.38
C ASP A 127 -18.77 4.79 14.68
N LEU A 128 -17.51 5.09 14.95
CA LEU A 128 -16.79 6.18 14.30
C LEU A 128 -16.60 5.91 12.80
N MET A 129 -16.23 4.69 12.43
CA MET A 129 -16.13 4.27 11.04
C MET A 129 -17.46 4.41 10.30
N ARG A 130 -18.58 4.00 10.92
CA ARG A 130 -19.93 4.18 10.37
C ARG A 130 -20.24 5.65 10.09
N SER A 131 -19.84 6.55 10.99
CA SER A 131 -20.08 7.98 10.80
C SER A 131 -19.34 8.56 9.58
N ALA A 132 -18.15 8.03 9.26
CA ALA A 132 -17.31 8.48 8.14
C ALA A 132 -17.49 7.66 6.85
N VAL A 133 -18.51 6.79 6.78
CA VAL A 133 -18.67 5.83 5.67
C VAL A 133 -18.77 6.49 4.29
N ASN A 134 -19.39 7.66 4.19
CA ASN A 134 -19.54 8.43 2.95
C ASN A 134 -18.21 8.97 2.39
N TYR A 135 -17.17 9.01 3.24
CA TYR A 135 -15.83 9.43 2.86
C TYR A 135 -14.87 8.24 2.76
N SER A 136 -15.37 7.01 2.86
CA SER A 136 -14.63 5.79 2.55
C SER A 136 -14.97 5.28 1.14
N ILE A 137 -14.45 4.11 0.78
CA ILE A 137 -14.75 3.46 -0.51
C ILE A 137 -15.98 2.56 -0.40
N SER A 138 -16.15 1.86 0.72
CA SER A 138 -17.22 0.87 0.89
C SER A 138 -17.64 0.83 2.36
N PRO A 139 -18.94 0.60 2.65
CA PRO A 139 -19.44 0.39 4.01
C PRO A 139 -19.08 -0.99 4.56
N ARG A 140 -18.65 -1.92 3.69
CA ARG A 140 -18.22 -3.26 4.09
C ARG A 140 -16.78 -3.27 4.56
N VAL A 141 -16.53 -4.00 5.64
CA VAL A 141 -15.22 -4.25 6.22
C VAL A 141 -14.99 -5.74 6.48
N GLY A 142 -13.74 -6.18 6.38
CA GLY A 142 -13.31 -7.47 6.91
C GLY A 142 -12.93 -7.33 8.38
N ILE A 143 -13.21 -8.32 9.20
CA ILE A 143 -12.79 -8.36 10.61
C ILE A 143 -11.93 -9.60 10.83
N PHE A 144 -10.76 -9.40 11.41
CA PHE A 144 -9.82 -10.46 11.75
C PHE A 144 -9.59 -10.47 13.26
N GLU A 145 -9.93 -11.59 13.89
CA GLU A 145 -9.66 -11.85 15.30
C GLU A 145 -8.25 -12.43 15.50
N GLU A 146 -7.84 -12.58 16.76
CA GLU A 146 -6.53 -13.14 17.14
C GLU A 146 -6.27 -14.56 16.61
N ASP A 147 -7.32 -15.33 16.35
CA ASP A 147 -7.28 -16.69 15.83
C ASP A 147 -7.42 -16.78 14.30
N SER A 148 -7.38 -15.64 13.59
CA SER A 148 -7.42 -15.59 12.14
C SER A 148 -6.30 -16.41 11.49
N GLU A 149 -6.66 -17.30 10.56
CA GLU A 149 -5.69 -18.05 9.74
C GLU A 149 -5.18 -17.22 8.54
N ASP A 150 -5.90 -16.16 8.17
CA ASP A 150 -5.59 -15.33 6.99
C ASP A 150 -4.44 -14.36 7.24
N ILE A 151 -4.40 -13.77 8.44
CA ILE A 151 -3.38 -12.79 8.84
C ILE A 151 -3.03 -12.93 10.32
N PHE A 152 -1.79 -12.59 10.68
CA PHE A 152 -1.40 -12.48 12.08
C PHE A 152 -1.97 -11.22 12.73
N VAL A 153 -2.76 -11.40 13.79
CA VAL A 153 -3.26 -10.34 14.67
C VAL A 153 -2.63 -10.51 16.05
N SER A 154 -2.01 -9.45 16.58
CA SER A 154 -1.39 -9.50 17.90
C SER A 154 -2.44 -9.72 19.01
N PRO A 155 -2.09 -10.42 20.11
CA PRO A 155 -3.00 -10.57 21.26
C PRO A 155 -3.51 -9.21 21.77
N GLY A 156 -4.80 -9.13 22.08
CA GLY A 156 -5.48 -7.90 22.51
C GLY A 156 -5.87 -6.94 21.38
N LYS A 157 -5.59 -7.28 20.11
CA LYS A 157 -5.91 -6.44 18.95
C LYS A 157 -6.98 -7.10 18.07
N VAL A 158 -7.63 -6.27 17.26
CA VAL A 158 -8.52 -6.69 16.15
C VAL A 158 -8.01 -6.09 14.85
N GLY A 159 -7.97 -6.89 13.79
CA GLY A 159 -7.68 -6.44 12.43
C GLY A 159 -8.96 -6.01 11.71
N ILE A 160 -8.93 -4.86 11.06
CA ILE A 160 -10.04 -4.29 10.28
C ILE A 160 -9.58 -4.08 8.84
N ALA A 161 -10.23 -4.74 7.90
CA ALA A 161 -9.95 -4.67 6.47
C ALA A 161 -10.88 -3.66 5.80
N THR A 162 -10.33 -2.63 5.16
CA THR A 162 -11.08 -1.65 4.35
C THR A 162 -10.69 -1.73 2.88
N VAL A 163 -11.64 -1.55 1.97
CA VAL A 163 -11.38 -1.59 0.52
C VAL A 163 -10.35 -0.52 0.15
N CYS A 164 -9.33 -0.90 -0.61
CA CYS A 164 -8.26 -0.03 -1.09
C CYS A 164 -8.62 0.59 -2.44
N SER A 165 -8.17 1.82 -2.70
CA SER A 165 -8.42 2.51 -3.97
C SER A 165 -7.79 1.82 -5.19
N ILE A 166 -6.79 0.95 -4.96
CA ILE A 166 -6.19 0.14 -6.03
C ILE A 166 -7.20 -0.90 -6.57
N THR A 167 -8.28 -1.21 -5.83
CA THR A 167 -9.39 -2.01 -6.35
C THR A 167 -10.00 -1.37 -7.60
N PHE A 168 -10.12 -0.04 -7.67
CA PHE A 168 -10.57 0.63 -8.88
C PHE A 168 -9.64 0.36 -10.05
N ASP A 169 -8.33 0.32 -9.79
CA ASP A 169 -7.33 0.10 -10.83
C ASP A 169 -7.46 -1.31 -11.43
N GLY A 170 -7.68 -2.32 -10.58
CA GLY A 170 -7.99 -3.69 -11.00
C GLY A 170 -9.27 -3.79 -11.83
N VAL A 171 -10.36 -3.19 -11.35
CA VAL A 171 -11.66 -3.22 -12.04
C VAL A 171 -11.58 -2.50 -13.39
N LEU A 172 -10.95 -1.31 -13.45
CA LEU A 172 -10.74 -0.57 -14.71
C LEU A 172 -9.92 -1.38 -15.71
N LEU A 173 -8.80 -1.95 -15.27
CA LEU A 173 -7.91 -2.73 -16.13
C LEU A 173 -8.63 -3.95 -16.71
N ARG A 174 -9.46 -4.63 -15.91
CA ARG A 174 -10.24 -5.79 -16.35
C ARG A 174 -11.30 -5.45 -17.41
N HIS A 175 -11.78 -4.22 -17.42
CA HIS A 175 -12.66 -3.69 -18.46
C HIS A 175 -11.89 -3.07 -19.64
N GLY A 176 -10.58 -3.31 -19.74
CA GLY A 176 -9.74 -2.84 -20.84
C GLY A 176 -9.34 -1.36 -20.74
N ILE A 177 -9.54 -0.73 -19.58
CA ILE A 177 -9.20 0.68 -19.36
C ILE A 177 -7.85 0.74 -18.65
N PRO A 178 -6.76 1.13 -19.33
CA PRO A 178 -5.47 1.29 -18.68
C PRO A 178 -5.52 2.48 -17.73
N VAL A 179 -4.94 2.29 -16.55
CA VAL A 179 -5.00 3.23 -15.44
C VAL A 179 -3.61 3.44 -14.87
N LYS A 180 -3.33 4.69 -14.49
CA LYS A 180 -2.04 5.10 -13.93
C LYS A 180 -2.28 5.86 -12.64
N PRO A 181 -1.97 5.29 -11.46
CA PRO A 181 -1.93 6.05 -10.21
C PRO A 181 -0.88 7.16 -10.31
N ASN A 182 -1.26 8.40 -10.02
CA ASN A 182 -0.36 9.56 -10.15
C ASN A 182 0.04 10.13 -8.80
N PHE A 183 -0.93 10.42 -7.93
CA PHE A 183 -0.70 11.12 -6.67
C PHE A 183 -1.59 10.59 -5.54
N GLY A 184 -1.08 10.68 -4.31
CA GLY A 184 -1.90 10.68 -3.10
C GLY A 184 -1.77 12.02 -2.40
N GLY A 185 -2.81 12.44 -1.69
CA GLY A 185 -2.87 13.80 -1.15
C GLY A 185 -3.94 14.04 -0.11
N ILE A 186 -3.90 15.27 0.43
CA ILE A 186 -4.92 15.83 1.31
C ILE A 186 -5.87 16.67 0.47
N LEU A 187 -7.14 16.28 0.45
CA LEU A 187 -8.19 16.95 -0.28
C LEU A 187 -9.05 17.78 0.67
N ALA A 188 -9.19 19.07 0.36
CA ALA A 188 -10.14 19.95 1.03
C ALA A 188 -11.56 19.60 0.60
N VAL A 189 -12.46 19.51 1.57
CA VAL A 189 -13.89 19.35 1.36
C VAL A 189 -14.58 20.54 2.02
N GLU A 190 -15.51 21.18 1.31
CA GLU A 190 -16.31 22.30 1.82
C GLU A 190 -17.77 22.09 1.44
N ASN A 191 -18.68 22.28 2.39
CA ASN A 191 -20.11 22.01 2.20
C ASN A 191 -20.40 20.60 1.63
N ASN A 192 -19.63 19.59 2.06
CA ASN A 192 -19.64 18.20 1.59
C ASN A 192 -19.19 17.98 0.14
N GLU A 193 -18.65 19.00 -0.52
CA GLU A 193 -18.15 18.91 -1.88
C GLU A 193 -16.61 18.94 -1.93
N PRO A 194 -15.96 18.06 -2.70
CA PRO A 194 -14.53 18.11 -2.95
C PRO A 194 -14.12 19.42 -3.65
N VAL A 195 -13.11 20.12 -3.11
CA VAL A 195 -12.71 21.44 -3.64
C VAL A 195 -11.35 21.39 -4.32
N VAL A 196 -10.29 21.09 -3.58
CA VAL A 196 -8.90 21.19 -4.08
C VAL A 196 -7.95 20.36 -3.22
N PHE A 197 -6.93 19.78 -3.83
CA PHE A 197 -5.82 19.19 -3.10
C PHE A 197 -4.98 20.29 -2.44
N LYS A 198 -4.82 20.21 -1.12
CA LYS A 198 -3.92 21.10 -0.36
C LYS A 198 -2.46 20.65 -0.48
N ASP A 199 -2.26 19.34 -0.45
CA ASP A 199 -0.95 18.70 -0.54
C ASP A 199 -1.03 17.47 -1.45
N LEU A 200 0.02 17.24 -2.24
CA LEU A 200 0.15 16.12 -3.17
C LEU A 200 1.55 15.53 -3.09
N ILE A 201 1.63 14.20 -3.08
CA ILE A 201 2.88 13.46 -3.25
C ILE A 201 2.69 12.51 -4.44
N SER A 202 3.63 12.58 -5.38
CA SER A 202 3.68 11.70 -6.54
C SER A 202 3.97 10.26 -6.10
N TYR A 203 3.22 9.30 -6.66
CA TYR A 203 3.55 7.87 -6.56
C TYR A 203 4.82 7.52 -7.36
N ARG A 204 5.14 8.29 -8.40
CA ARG A 204 6.41 8.13 -9.12
C ARG A 204 7.57 8.64 -8.28
N GLY A 205 8.59 7.79 -8.10
CA GLY A 205 9.85 8.15 -7.46
C GLY A 205 9.82 8.13 -5.93
N THR A 206 8.78 7.56 -5.31
CA THR A 206 8.70 7.35 -3.85
C THR A 206 8.67 5.87 -3.51
N SER A 207 9.46 5.44 -2.54
CA SER A 207 9.47 4.08 -1.98
C SER A 207 8.44 3.89 -0.86
N ILE A 208 7.73 4.96 -0.48
CA ILE A 208 6.71 4.96 0.58
C ILE A 208 5.40 5.43 -0.05
N ASP A 209 4.31 4.72 0.25
CA ASP A 209 2.96 5.13 -0.13
C ASP A 209 2.66 6.55 0.41
N PRO A 210 2.38 7.54 -0.47
CA PRO A 210 1.89 8.87 -0.11
C PRO A 210 0.84 8.89 1.00
N ILE A 211 -0.15 8.00 0.94
CA ILE A 211 -1.25 7.95 1.91
C ILE A 211 -0.73 7.59 3.30
N LYS A 212 0.26 6.70 3.39
CA LYS A 212 0.94 6.38 4.65
C LYS A 212 1.65 7.59 5.24
N ILE A 213 2.29 8.41 4.41
CA ILE A 213 3.00 9.61 4.86
C ILE A 213 2.03 10.60 5.50
N PHE A 214 0.86 10.81 4.89
CA PHE A 214 -0.14 11.73 5.41
C PHE A 214 -0.85 11.22 6.67
N LEU A 215 -1.12 9.90 6.76
CA LEU A 215 -1.63 9.28 7.98
C LEU A 215 -0.65 9.47 9.15
N MET A 216 0.65 9.17 8.94
CA MET A 216 1.68 9.36 9.97
C MET A 216 1.82 10.81 10.45
N ARG A 217 1.42 11.77 9.61
CA ARG A 217 1.44 13.21 9.93
C ARG A 217 0.12 13.71 10.51
N GLN A 218 -0.89 12.84 10.70
CA GLN A 218 -2.21 13.17 11.22
C GLN A 218 -2.82 14.41 10.53
N SER A 219 -2.70 14.47 9.20
CA SER A 219 -3.01 15.69 8.43
C SER A 219 -4.47 15.79 7.96
N THR A 220 -5.33 14.88 8.40
CA THR A 220 -6.77 14.88 8.10
C THR A 220 -7.56 15.67 9.14
N LEU A 221 -8.78 16.04 8.76
CA LEU A 221 -9.78 16.64 9.63
C LEU A 221 -11.16 16.11 9.20
N VAL A 222 -11.34 14.80 9.32
CA VAL A 222 -12.60 14.10 9.02
C VAL A 222 -13.66 14.45 10.05
N THR A 223 -13.28 14.64 11.31
CA THR A 223 -14.16 15.09 12.40
C THR A 223 -14.81 16.44 12.09
N GLY A 224 -14.04 17.41 11.58
CA GLY A 224 -14.58 18.71 11.15
C GLY A 224 -15.58 18.58 10.01
N LEU A 225 -15.30 17.67 9.07
CA LEU A 225 -16.18 17.36 7.95
C LEU A 225 -17.52 16.79 8.42
N LEU A 226 -17.51 15.88 9.39
CA LEU A 226 -18.73 15.32 9.99
C LEU A 226 -19.57 16.35 10.76
N GLN A 227 -18.93 17.35 11.38
CA GLN A 227 -19.60 18.35 12.20
C GLN A 227 -20.15 19.53 11.41
N SER A 228 -19.44 19.95 10.36
CA SER A 228 -19.70 21.22 9.66
C SER A 228 -19.87 21.10 8.15
N GLY A 229 -19.64 19.90 7.59
CA GLY A 229 -19.54 19.69 6.15
C GLY A 229 -18.22 20.17 5.54
N SER A 230 -17.27 20.63 6.36
CA SER A 230 -15.98 21.14 5.89
C SER A 230 -14.80 20.55 6.67
N GLY A 231 -13.77 20.10 5.95
CA GLY A 231 -12.62 19.45 6.54
C GLY A 231 -11.58 19.01 5.50
N THR A 232 -10.76 18.05 5.87
CA THR A 232 -9.78 17.45 4.96
C THR A 232 -9.80 15.94 5.03
N ILE A 233 -9.77 15.29 3.88
CA ILE A 233 -9.72 13.84 3.74
C ILE A 233 -8.51 13.43 2.93
N LEU A 234 -8.15 12.16 3.00
CA LEU A 234 -7.16 11.58 2.09
C LEU A 234 -7.85 11.21 0.78
N ALA A 235 -7.17 11.47 -0.34
CA ALA A 235 -7.65 11.07 -1.65
C ALA A 235 -6.48 10.71 -2.56
N ASN A 236 -6.77 9.83 -3.52
CA ASN A 236 -5.85 9.49 -4.58
C ASN A 236 -6.31 10.16 -5.88
N MET A 237 -5.34 10.41 -6.76
CA MET A 237 -5.59 10.83 -8.13
C MET A 237 -4.88 9.84 -9.06
N ARG A 238 -5.63 9.35 -10.04
CA ARG A 238 -5.13 8.51 -11.14
C ARG A 238 -5.54 9.10 -12.48
N SER A 239 -4.91 8.63 -13.54
CA SER A 239 -5.22 9.04 -14.90
C SER A 239 -5.53 7.84 -15.78
N ILE A 240 -6.45 8.05 -16.72
CA ILE A 240 -6.82 7.11 -17.78
C ILE A 240 -6.74 7.82 -19.14
N PRO A 241 -6.65 7.10 -20.27
CA PRO A 241 -6.78 7.73 -21.58
C PRO A 241 -8.10 8.48 -21.69
N GLN A 242 -8.07 9.69 -22.25
CA GLN A 242 -9.27 10.53 -22.38
C GLN A 242 -10.39 9.83 -23.18
N SER A 243 -10.03 8.98 -24.14
CA SER A 243 -10.98 8.18 -24.93
C SER A 243 -11.77 7.16 -24.10
N ALA A 244 -11.28 6.75 -22.92
CA ALA A 244 -11.94 5.79 -22.04
C ALA A 244 -12.81 6.45 -20.95
N ALA A 245 -12.88 7.78 -20.89
CA ALA A 245 -13.54 8.48 -19.79
C ALA A 245 -15.05 8.25 -19.72
N GLY A 246 -15.71 8.03 -20.87
CA GLY A 246 -17.13 7.65 -20.91
C GLY A 246 -17.39 6.30 -20.26
N ASP A 247 -16.62 5.29 -20.68
CA ASP A 247 -16.73 3.91 -20.17
C ASP A 247 -16.35 3.84 -18.68
N ALA A 248 -15.31 4.56 -18.26
CA ALA A 248 -14.93 4.65 -16.87
C ALA A 248 -16.05 5.25 -16.01
N ARG A 249 -16.73 6.31 -16.49
CA ARG A 249 -17.85 6.92 -15.75
C ARG A 249 -19.00 5.94 -15.53
N LEU A 250 -19.37 5.17 -16.56
CA LEU A 250 -20.39 4.13 -16.44
C LEU A 250 -19.98 3.05 -15.43
N LEU A 251 -18.73 2.62 -15.47
CA LEU A 251 -18.20 1.61 -14.56
C LEU A 251 -18.18 2.10 -13.10
N PHE A 252 -17.79 3.36 -12.85
CA PHE A 252 -17.87 3.95 -11.51
C PHE A 252 -19.32 4.08 -11.00
N GLN A 253 -20.28 4.33 -11.89
CA GLN A 253 -21.69 4.30 -11.52
C GLN A 253 -22.13 2.89 -11.08
N GLN A 254 -21.77 1.85 -11.84
CA GLN A 254 -22.05 0.46 -11.47
C GLN A 254 -21.40 0.07 -10.14
N LEU A 255 -20.15 0.48 -9.93
CA LEU A 255 -19.44 0.27 -8.66
C LEU A 255 -20.19 0.92 -7.49
N HIS A 256 -20.65 2.16 -7.65
CA HIS A 256 -21.44 2.85 -6.64
C HIS A 256 -22.75 2.12 -6.31
N GLU A 257 -23.46 1.61 -7.33
CA GLU A 257 -24.68 0.79 -7.17
C GLU A 257 -24.40 -0.59 -6.50
N SER A 258 -23.13 -0.98 -6.41
CA SER A 258 -22.63 -2.23 -5.82
C SER A 258 -21.98 -2.04 -4.43
N ASP A 259 -22.23 -0.92 -3.75
CA ASP A 259 -21.66 -0.54 -2.45
C ASP A 259 -20.16 -0.18 -2.48
N ILE A 260 -19.53 -0.08 -3.67
CA ILE A 260 -18.16 0.42 -3.85
C ILE A 260 -18.23 1.84 -4.44
N GLY A 261 -18.40 2.83 -3.57
CA GLY A 261 -18.42 4.25 -3.91
C GLY A 261 -17.02 4.87 -3.96
N GLY A 262 -16.93 6.16 -3.67
CA GLY A 262 -15.64 6.85 -3.48
C GLY A 262 -15.14 7.63 -4.67
N LEU A 263 -15.83 7.66 -5.82
CA LEU A 263 -15.53 8.64 -6.88
C LEU A 263 -15.85 10.06 -6.39
N LEU A 264 -14.85 10.93 -6.36
CA LEU A 264 -14.98 12.31 -5.87
C LEU A 264 -15.06 13.31 -7.04
N ALA A 265 -14.24 13.10 -8.06
CA ALA A 265 -14.27 13.92 -9.28
C ALA A 265 -13.69 13.14 -10.46
N MET A 266 -14.17 13.46 -11.65
CA MET A 266 -13.60 13.00 -12.91
C MET A 266 -13.64 14.16 -13.90
N ASP A 267 -12.48 14.60 -14.37
CA ASP A 267 -12.37 15.71 -15.32
C ASP A 267 -11.58 15.29 -16.57
N ASN A 268 -12.06 15.77 -17.72
CA ASN A 268 -11.60 15.46 -19.05
C ASN A 268 -11.19 16.73 -19.83
N GLU A 269 -11.35 17.93 -19.25
CA GLU A 269 -11.29 19.18 -20.00
C GLU A 269 -10.15 20.12 -19.57
N SER A 270 -9.69 20.09 -18.31
CA SER A 270 -8.92 21.22 -17.75
C SER A 270 -7.42 21.00 -17.45
N GLY A 271 -6.79 19.90 -17.89
CA GLY A 271 -5.36 19.63 -17.64
C GLY A 271 -4.99 19.49 -16.14
N ASN A 272 -5.99 19.57 -15.26
CA ASN A 272 -5.91 19.31 -13.85
C ASN A 272 -7.27 18.78 -13.36
N VAL A 273 -7.34 18.22 -12.16
CA VAL A 273 -8.59 17.85 -11.49
C VAL A 273 -8.45 18.18 -10.01
N LEU A 274 -9.30 19.07 -9.50
CA LEU A 274 -9.21 19.60 -8.13
C LEU A 274 -7.79 20.11 -7.78
N GLY A 275 -7.13 20.77 -8.74
CA GLY A 275 -5.76 21.29 -8.60
C GLY A 275 -4.63 20.27 -8.81
N ALA A 276 -4.93 18.97 -8.95
CA ALA A 276 -3.92 17.96 -9.27
C ALA A 276 -3.65 17.91 -10.78
N PRO A 277 -2.38 17.96 -11.25
CA PRO A 277 -2.06 18.05 -12.68
C PRO A 277 -2.38 16.76 -13.43
N VAL A 278 -2.95 16.87 -14.63
CA VAL A 278 -3.29 15.75 -15.51
C VAL A 278 -2.51 15.87 -16.82
N ASP A 279 -1.87 14.77 -17.23
CA ASP A 279 -1.09 14.71 -18.47
C ASP A 279 -1.98 14.96 -19.71
N VAL A 280 -1.44 15.60 -20.75
CA VAL A 280 -2.18 15.84 -22.00
C VAL A 280 -2.66 14.52 -22.62
N GLY A 281 -3.93 14.49 -23.06
CA GLY A 281 -4.56 13.30 -23.62
C GLY A 281 -5.05 12.29 -22.57
N MET A 282 -4.94 12.62 -21.29
CA MET A 282 -5.45 11.82 -20.18
C MET A 282 -6.64 12.53 -19.50
N SER A 283 -7.47 11.75 -18.82
CA SER A 283 -8.51 12.23 -17.90
C SER A 283 -8.13 11.88 -16.47
N GLY A 284 -8.36 12.82 -15.55
CA GLY A 284 -8.05 12.66 -14.13
C GLY A 284 -9.24 12.08 -13.38
N ILE A 285 -8.98 11.13 -12.48
CA ILE A 285 -9.99 10.51 -11.61
C ILE A 285 -9.52 10.64 -10.16
N VAL A 286 -10.25 11.42 -9.39
CA VAL A 286 -10.06 11.58 -7.95
C VAL A 286 -11.01 10.65 -7.24
N VAL A 287 -10.47 9.83 -6.34
CA VAL A 287 -11.27 8.93 -5.51
C VAL A 287 -10.79 9.00 -4.07
N SER A 288 -11.73 8.79 -3.15
CA SER A 288 -11.46 8.66 -1.73
C SER A 288 -10.63 7.41 -1.42
N VAL A 289 -10.09 7.32 -0.21
CA VAL A 289 -9.36 6.13 0.26
C VAL A 289 -10.11 5.47 1.40
N GLY A 290 -10.09 4.13 1.45
CA GLY A 290 -10.81 3.36 2.46
C GLY A 290 -10.41 3.69 3.91
N VAL A 291 -9.13 4.06 4.09
CA VAL A 291 -8.54 4.40 5.38
C VAL A 291 -9.04 5.73 5.97
N ASN A 292 -9.82 6.54 5.23
CA ASN A 292 -10.51 7.70 5.81
C ASN A 292 -11.47 7.31 6.94
N ALA A 293 -12.06 6.12 6.89
CA ALA A 293 -12.90 5.60 7.98
C ALA A 293 -12.09 5.34 9.26
N LEU A 294 -10.78 5.11 9.15
CA LEU A 294 -9.88 4.89 10.29
C LEU A 294 -9.20 6.20 10.70
N ALA A 295 -9.02 7.16 9.79
CA ALA A 295 -8.49 8.48 10.11
C ALA A 295 -9.37 9.22 11.14
N VAL A 296 -10.71 9.12 11.02
CA VAL A 296 -11.61 9.68 12.05
C VAL A 296 -11.41 9.01 13.43
N VAL A 297 -11.08 7.72 13.47
CA VAL A 297 -10.84 6.97 14.70
C VAL A 297 -9.58 7.50 15.40
N GLU A 298 -8.50 7.71 14.64
CA GLU A 298 -7.28 8.35 15.13
C GLU A 298 -7.51 9.78 15.62
N GLU A 299 -8.34 10.56 14.92
CA GLU A 299 -8.70 11.94 15.32
C GLU A 299 -9.46 11.99 16.67
N TYR A 300 -10.16 10.92 17.05
CA TYR A 300 -10.79 10.76 18.37
C TYR A 300 -9.86 10.17 19.44
N GLY A 301 -8.57 10.01 19.12
CA GLY A 301 -7.52 9.61 20.06
C GLY A 301 -7.40 8.10 20.30
N ILE A 302 -8.01 7.27 19.44
CA ILE A 302 -7.84 5.82 19.49
C ILE A 302 -6.62 5.45 18.65
N ASP A 303 -5.73 4.62 19.20
CA ASP A 303 -4.52 4.19 18.49
C ASP A 303 -4.86 3.21 17.37
N VAL A 304 -4.47 3.54 16.14
CA VAL A 304 -4.69 2.73 14.96
C VAL A 304 -3.36 2.49 14.25
N THR A 305 -2.97 1.23 14.11
CA THR A 305 -1.83 0.89 13.25
C THR A 305 -2.33 0.45 11.88
N THR A 306 -2.16 1.27 10.85
CA THR A 306 -2.57 0.94 9.47
C THR A 306 -1.43 0.38 8.63
N ARG A 307 -1.68 -0.72 7.92
CA ARG A 307 -0.79 -1.27 6.87
C ARG A 307 -1.45 -1.08 5.49
N PRO A 308 -1.08 -0.02 4.75
CA PRO A 308 -1.60 0.20 3.40
C PRO A 308 -1.21 -0.94 2.45
N VAL A 309 -2.15 -1.33 1.60
CA VAL A 309 -2.04 -2.33 0.53
C VAL A 309 -1.57 -3.69 1.07
N SER A 310 -2.50 -4.41 1.69
CA SER A 310 -2.17 -5.62 2.45
C SER A 310 -2.44 -6.90 1.66
N MET A 311 -3.66 -7.11 1.15
CA MET A 311 -4.06 -8.40 0.60
C MET A 311 -5.30 -8.33 -0.30
N ILE A 312 -5.62 -9.45 -0.93
CA ILE A 312 -6.88 -9.72 -1.62
C ILE A 312 -7.88 -10.33 -0.63
N MET A 313 -9.15 -9.94 -0.74
CA MET A 313 -10.26 -10.52 0.03
C MET A 313 -11.50 -10.65 -0.85
N ASP A 314 -12.27 -11.73 -0.66
CA ASP A 314 -13.59 -11.89 -1.29
C ASP A 314 -14.56 -10.87 -0.68
N TYR A 315 -15.09 -9.97 -1.52
CA TYR A 315 -16.01 -8.92 -1.09
C TYR A 315 -17.30 -9.47 -0.46
N GLY A 316 -17.72 -10.68 -0.86
CA GLY A 316 -18.90 -11.35 -0.30
C GLY A 316 -18.73 -11.78 1.15
N THR A 317 -17.48 -11.93 1.62
CA THR A 317 -17.16 -12.30 3.02
C THR A 317 -17.07 -11.11 3.96
N MET A 318 -16.95 -9.89 3.41
CA MET A 318 -16.91 -8.65 4.18
C MET A 318 -18.30 -8.28 4.70
N LYS A 319 -18.37 -7.68 5.89
CA LYS A 319 -19.62 -7.32 6.57
C LYS A 319 -19.85 -5.82 6.53
N THR A 320 -21.09 -5.40 6.32
CA THR A 320 -21.48 -3.99 6.48
C THR A 320 -21.34 -3.59 7.95
N LEU A 321 -20.64 -2.49 8.22
CA LEU A 321 -20.60 -1.88 9.55
C LEU A 321 -21.94 -1.27 9.95
#